data_AF-A0A524INB4-F1
#
_entry.id   AF-A0A524INB4-F1
#
_cell.length_a   1.000
_cell.length_b   1.000
_cell.length_c   1.000
_cell.angle_alpha   90.00
_cell.angle_beta   90.00
_cell.angle_gamma   90.00
#
_symmetry.space_group_name_H-M   'P 1'
#
loop_
_entity.id
_entity.type
_entity.pdbx_description
1 polymer ?
#
loop_
_entity_poly.entity_id
_entity_poly.type
_entity_poly.pdbx_seq_one_letter_code
_entity_poly.pdbx_strand_id
1 'polypeptide(L)'
;MLVFSQDAPKASPLLESYLRNFAKASLSTKIQIVQDSAQVDLKGMGPLYLKAVEFILDNQDLIKTDPVAQQLSILAVGLTGQSGYAEGKYKLWDLFRINDDTSVRVAVMNTLGQIVIDDKEMIEKLTAWLSGQNSLFFTGNRPDRQVIGEGVTAMGKIGAVEFFPVLFTAMALGYSNEITEKAKNALLSVKGNLKDNLIQVISKNVVQEKVLALRMALESDKLTDEDKGLAAETAIAVALGTSSRNDNETSLLRTLRADAARALAARSWSKASDYAVRHFNESTLEYDKGFIDKNYFLEAIAFLGAVKTNEAAERLNLYLGLLNSYVENGQKVDEQVILTVIKNLGILGDAAASDNLLYVGYIDYSNNVKKAAREAFNNLKFR
;
A
#
# COMPACT_ATOMS: atom_id res chain seq x y z
N MET A 1 -29.96 -49.33 14.44
CA MET A 1 -30.49 -48.00 14.80
C MET A 1 -30.07 -47.05 13.69
N LEU A 2 -30.96 -46.80 12.74
CA LEU A 2 -30.70 -45.93 11.59
C LEU A 2 -30.90 -44.49 12.05
N VAL A 3 -29.84 -43.70 12.01
CA VAL A 3 -29.88 -42.25 12.23
C VAL A 3 -30.31 -41.62 10.92
N PHE A 4 -31.55 -41.16 10.84
CA PHE A 4 -32.02 -40.32 9.74
C PHE A 4 -31.42 -38.92 9.88
N SER A 5 -30.82 -38.48 8.77
CA SER A 5 -30.38 -37.13 8.45
C SER A 5 -31.32 -36.04 8.97
N GLN A 6 -30.77 -35.02 9.61
CA GLN A 6 -31.50 -33.78 9.90
C GLN A 6 -31.80 -33.05 8.60
N ASP A 7 -33.09 -32.83 8.35
CA ASP A 7 -33.64 -32.07 7.24
C ASP A 7 -33.17 -30.61 7.26
N ALA A 8 -32.87 -30.06 6.08
CA ALA A 8 -32.78 -28.63 5.85
C ALA A 8 -34.11 -27.94 6.24
N PRO A 9 -34.10 -26.69 6.72
CA PRO A 9 -35.34 -25.99 7.08
C PRO A 9 -36.27 -25.89 5.87
N LYS A 10 -37.47 -26.49 5.97
CA LYS A 10 -38.51 -26.43 4.94
C LYS A 10 -38.87 -24.97 4.65
N ALA A 11 -38.89 -24.60 3.37
CA ALA A 11 -39.34 -23.29 2.90
C ALA A 11 -40.72 -22.96 3.46
N SER A 12 -40.97 -21.69 3.80
CA SER A 12 -42.30 -21.28 4.27
C SER A 12 -43.33 -21.49 3.14
N PRO A 13 -44.58 -21.88 3.43
CA PRO A 13 -45.62 -22.03 2.41
C PRO A 13 -45.82 -20.76 1.56
N LEU A 14 -45.54 -19.60 2.15
CA LEU A 14 -45.57 -18.31 1.48
C LEU A 14 -44.45 -18.19 0.43
N LEU A 15 -43.20 -18.52 0.80
CA LEU A 15 -42.06 -18.53 -0.12
C LEU A 15 -42.29 -19.49 -1.28
N GLU A 16 -42.80 -20.70 -1.02
CA GLU A 16 -43.13 -21.66 -2.08
C GLU A 16 -44.18 -21.12 -3.06
N SER A 17 -45.18 -20.40 -2.56
CA SER A 17 -46.21 -19.77 -3.39
C SER A 17 -45.60 -18.75 -4.34
N TYR A 18 -44.73 -17.87 -3.82
CA TYR A 18 -44.01 -16.90 -4.63
C TYR A 18 -43.09 -17.55 -5.66
N LEU A 19 -42.34 -18.58 -5.28
CA LEU A 19 -41.47 -19.33 -6.21
C LEU A 19 -42.26 -19.98 -7.36
N ARG A 20 -43.41 -20.59 -7.05
CA ARG A 20 -44.30 -21.18 -8.07
C ARG A 20 -44.85 -20.13 -9.03
N ASN A 21 -45.29 -18.99 -8.51
CA ASN A 21 -45.81 -17.89 -9.32
C ASN A 21 -44.70 -17.28 -10.17
N PHE A 22 -43.51 -17.09 -9.61
CA PHE A 22 -42.34 -16.58 -10.31
C PHE A 22 -41.98 -17.46 -11.50
N ALA A 23 -41.96 -18.78 -11.34
CA ALA A 23 -41.58 -19.71 -12.41
C ALA A 23 -42.46 -19.60 -13.67
N LYS A 24 -43.76 -19.30 -13.52
CA LYS A 24 -44.75 -19.24 -14.62
C LYS A 24 -44.95 -17.83 -15.19
N ALA A 25 -44.40 -16.83 -14.55
CA ALA A 25 -44.66 -15.42 -14.84
C ALA A 25 -43.88 -14.90 -16.07
N SER A 26 -44.44 -13.90 -16.75
CA SER A 26 -43.72 -13.07 -17.72
C SER A 26 -42.61 -12.25 -17.04
N LEU A 27 -41.66 -11.66 -17.80
CA LEU A 27 -40.59 -10.83 -17.23
C LEU A 27 -41.13 -9.66 -16.38
N SER A 28 -42.11 -8.90 -16.89
CA SER A 28 -42.70 -7.79 -16.14
C SER A 28 -43.42 -8.27 -14.88
N THR A 29 -44.10 -9.42 -14.95
CA THR A 29 -44.77 -10.03 -13.79
C THR A 29 -43.75 -10.56 -12.77
N LYS A 30 -42.60 -11.09 -13.20
CA LYS A 30 -41.50 -11.52 -12.32
C LYS A 30 -40.95 -10.35 -11.50
N ILE A 31 -40.83 -9.16 -12.09
CA ILE A 31 -40.43 -7.94 -11.38
C ILE A 31 -41.44 -7.62 -10.28
N GLN A 32 -42.74 -7.57 -10.60
CA GLN A 32 -43.78 -7.29 -9.61
C GLN A 32 -43.77 -8.30 -8.45
N ILE A 33 -43.65 -9.59 -8.77
CA ILE A 33 -43.55 -10.67 -7.78
C ILE A 33 -42.40 -10.43 -6.79
N VAL A 34 -41.22 -10.10 -7.31
CA VAL A 34 -40.01 -9.84 -6.52
C VAL A 34 -40.15 -8.56 -5.68
N GLN A 35 -40.84 -7.54 -6.19
CA GLN A 35 -41.11 -6.30 -5.44
C GLN A 35 -42.12 -6.54 -4.31
N ASP A 36 -43.23 -7.23 -4.59
CA ASP A 36 -44.29 -7.48 -3.62
C ASP A 36 -43.80 -8.38 -2.49
N SER A 37 -42.99 -9.39 -2.80
CA SER A 37 -42.44 -10.28 -1.78
C SER A 37 -41.56 -9.53 -0.78
N ALA A 38 -40.86 -8.48 -1.21
CA ALA A 38 -40.02 -7.64 -0.34
C ALA A 38 -40.84 -6.81 0.64
N GLN A 39 -42.05 -6.41 0.28
CA GLN A 39 -42.97 -5.70 1.17
C GLN A 39 -43.58 -6.62 2.23
N VAL A 40 -43.73 -7.92 1.91
CA VAL A 40 -44.33 -8.90 2.80
C VAL A 40 -43.32 -9.47 3.79
N ASP A 41 -42.18 -9.96 3.29
CA ASP A 41 -41.12 -10.55 4.12
C ASP A 41 -39.77 -10.44 3.43
N LEU A 42 -39.08 -9.31 3.59
CA LEU A 42 -37.78 -9.08 2.97
C LEU A 42 -36.76 -10.19 3.30
N LYS A 43 -36.67 -10.62 4.57
CA LYS A 43 -35.63 -11.56 5.00
C LYS A 43 -35.95 -13.00 4.58
N GLY A 44 -37.19 -13.45 4.77
CA GLY A 44 -37.61 -14.81 4.40
C GLY A 44 -37.67 -15.06 2.89
N MET A 45 -37.67 -14.00 2.07
CA MET A 45 -37.72 -14.11 0.61
C MET A 45 -36.35 -14.13 -0.08
N GLY A 46 -35.25 -14.19 0.67
CA GLY A 46 -33.88 -14.33 0.12
C GLY A 46 -33.76 -15.39 -1.00
N PRO A 47 -34.28 -16.62 -0.83
CA PRO A 47 -34.22 -17.65 -1.87
C PRO A 47 -34.97 -17.28 -3.17
N LEU A 48 -36.04 -16.48 -3.08
CA LEU A 48 -36.76 -15.99 -4.26
C LEU A 48 -35.91 -14.98 -5.04
N TYR A 49 -35.21 -14.08 -4.35
CA TYR A 49 -34.33 -13.10 -4.98
C TYR A 49 -33.16 -13.78 -5.67
N LEU A 50 -32.56 -14.78 -5.02
CA LEU A 50 -31.56 -15.64 -5.66
C LEU A 50 -32.15 -16.36 -6.88
N LYS A 51 -33.39 -16.86 -6.79
CA LYS A 51 -34.02 -17.54 -7.92
C LYS A 51 -34.24 -16.62 -9.12
N ALA A 52 -34.49 -15.33 -8.88
CA ALA A 52 -34.56 -14.33 -9.92
C ALA A 52 -33.19 -14.07 -10.57
N VAL A 53 -32.12 -14.01 -9.77
CA VAL A 53 -30.73 -13.95 -10.27
C VAL A 53 -30.41 -15.18 -11.14
N GLU A 54 -30.71 -16.39 -10.66
CA GLU A 54 -30.51 -17.63 -11.42
C GLU A 54 -31.28 -17.63 -12.74
N PHE A 55 -32.53 -17.17 -12.74
CA PHE A 55 -33.29 -17.05 -13.98
C PHE A 55 -32.59 -16.17 -15.01
N ILE A 56 -31.94 -15.08 -14.59
CA ILE A 56 -31.17 -14.22 -15.49
C ILE A 56 -29.91 -14.93 -16.01
N LEU A 57 -29.19 -15.62 -15.13
CA LEU A 57 -28.02 -16.42 -15.49
C LEU A 57 -28.37 -17.49 -16.55
N ASP A 58 -29.45 -18.23 -16.31
CA ASP A 58 -29.88 -19.34 -17.16
C ASP A 58 -30.40 -18.87 -18.53
N ASN A 59 -30.78 -17.60 -18.67
CA ASN A 59 -31.38 -17.05 -19.89
C ASN A 59 -30.54 -15.91 -20.50
N GLN A 60 -29.29 -15.75 -20.08
CA GLN A 60 -28.48 -14.57 -20.40
C GLN A 60 -28.38 -14.29 -21.91
N ASP A 61 -28.12 -15.31 -22.72
CA ASP A 61 -27.97 -15.17 -24.17
C ASP A 61 -29.21 -14.58 -24.86
N LEU A 62 -30.38 -14.83 -24.28
CA LEU A 62 -31.67 -14.37 -24.80
C LEU A 62 -32.02 -12.96 -24.33
N ILE A 63 -31.59 -12.57 -23.12
CA ILE A 63 -32.10 -11.36 -22.44
C ILE A 63 -31.05 -10.30 -22.14
N LYS A 64 -29.78 -10.50 -22.53
CA LYS A 64 -28.66 -9.59 -22.20
C LYS A 64 -28.87 -8.11 -22.58
N THR A 65 -29.66 -7.84 -23.63
CA THR A 65 -29.95 -6.48 -24.10
C THR A 65 -31.37 -6.03 -23.78
N ASP A 66 -32.17 -6.86 -23.10
CA ASP A 66 -33.55 -6.53 -22.74
C ASP A 66 -33.57 -5.61 -21.51
N PRO A 67 -34.07 -4.36 -21.62
CA PRO A 67 -34.14 -3.44 -20.49
C PRO A 67 -34.95 -3.96 -19.31
N VAL A 68 -36.00 -4.77 -19.56
CA VAL A 68 -36.83 -5.36 -18.51
C VAL A 68 -36.04 -6.43 -17.76
N ALA A 69 -35.23 -7.22 -18.46
CA ALA A 69 -34.34 -8.18 -17.82
C ALA A 69 -33.24 -7.49 -16.99
N GLN A 70 -32.69 -6.37 -17.48
CA GLN A 70 -31.75 -5.55 -16.71
C GLN A 70 -32.40 -4.98 -15.44
N GLN A 71 -33.64 -4.50 -15.53
CA GLN A 71 -34.40 -4.02 -14.37
C GLN A 71 -34.63 -5.14 -13.35
N LEU A 72 -35.04 -6.33 -13.80
CA LEU A 72 -35.19 -7.50 -12.94
C LEU A 72 -33.85 -7.87 -12.28
N SER A 73 -32.74 -7.76 -13.01
CA SER A 73 -31.39 -8.05 -12.51
C SER A 73 -31.02 -7.12 -11.36
N ILE A 74 -31.09 -5.81 -11.59
CA ILE A 74 -30.72 -4.80 -10.58
C ILE A 74 -31.61 -4.96 -9.33
N LEU A 75 -32.92 -5.16 -9.53
CA LEU A 75 -33.86 -5.36 -8.43
C LEU A 75 -33.53 -6.62 -7.61
N ALA A 76 -33.39 -7.78 -8.27
CA ALA A 76 -33.13 -9.05 -7.60
C ALA A 76 -31.79 -9.05 -6.85
N VAL A 77 -30.75 -8.49 -7.47
CA VAL A 77 -29.43 -8.29 -6.86
C VAL A 77 -29.53 -7.39 -5.63
N GLY A 78 -30.22 -6.25 -5.74
CA GLY A 78 -30.40 -5.31 -4.64
C GLY A 78 -31.15 -5.92 -3.46
N LEU A 79 -32.25 -6.64 -3.73
CA LEU A 79 -33.04 -7.29 -2.69
C LEU A 79 -32.33 -8.47 -2.03
N THR A 80 -31.50 -9.21 -2.77
CA THR A 80 -30.61 -10.24 -2.18
C THR A 80 -29.67 -9.65 -1.13
N GLY A 81 -29.14 -8.44 -1.40
CA GLY A 81 -28.32 -7.69 -0.46
C GLY A 81 -29.10 -7.21 0.76
N GLN A 82 -30.23 -6.54 0.52
CA GLN A 82 -31.09 -6.00 1.59
C GLN A 82 -31.67 -7.10 2.50
N SER A 83 -31.94 -8.30 1.97
CA SER A 83 -32.37 -9.44 2.76
C SER A 83 -31.24 -10.07 3.57
N GLY A 84 -29.97 -9.73 3.29
CA GLY A 84 -28.80 -10.34 3.89
C GLY A 84 -28.56 -11.79 3.47
N TYR A 85 -29.04 -12.20 2.29
CA TYR A 85 -29.03 -13.60 1.88
C TYR A 85 -27.66 -14.01 1.31
N ALA A 86 -26.71 -14.30 2.20
CA ALA A 86 -25.31 -14.57 1.88
C ALA A 86 -25.07 -15.83 1.02
N GLU A 87 -26.00 -16.79 1.00
CA GLU A 87 -25.92 -17.98 0.14
C GLU A 87 -25.89 -17.61 -1.35
N GLY A 88 -26.43 -16.45 -1.74
CA GLY A 88 -26.45 -15.97 -3.12
C GLY A 88 -25.12 -15.43 -3.66
N LYS A 89 -24.09 -15.22 -2.83
CA LYS A 89 -22.84 -14.52 -3.20
C LYS A 89 -22.15 -15.09 -4.44
N TYR A 90 -22.13 -16.42 -4.60
CA TYR A 90 -21.48 -17.06 -5.75
C TYR A 90 -22.26 -16.86 -7.05
N LYS A 91 -23.59 -16.92 -7.00
CA LYS A 91 -24.44 -16.65 -8.18
C LYS A 91 -24.40 -15.18 -8.58
N LEU A 92 -24.31 -14.28 -7.61
CA LEU A 92 -24.07 -12.87 -7.88
C LEU A 92 -22.71 -12.67 -8.55
N TRP A 93 -21.66 -13.34 -8.07
CA TRP A 93 -20.36 -13.32 -8.73
C TRP A 93 -20.40 -13.86 -10.17
N ASP A 94 -21.11 -14.97 -10.40
CA ASP A 94 -21.32 -15.49 -11.75
C ASP A 94 -22.01 -14.45 -12.65
N LEU A 95 -23.05 -13.77 -12.14
CA LEU A 95 -23.75 -12.71 -12.88
C LEU A 95 -22.82 -11.55 -13.23
N PHE A 96 -21.98 -11.14 -12.29
CA PHE A 96 -20.98 -10.09 -12.52
C PHE A 96 -19.97 -10.43 -13.61
N ARG A 97 -19.59 -11.71 -13.72
CA ARG A 97 -18.58 -12.15 -14.68
C ARG A 97 -19.10 -12.23 -16.11
N ILE A 98 -20.35 -12.61 -16.26
CA ILE A 98 -20.93 -12.87 -17.58
C ILE A 98 -21.65 -11.65 -18.14
N ASN A 99 -22.20 -10.79 -17.27
CA ASN A 99 -22.95 -9.61 -17.69
C ASN A 99 -22.03 -8.39 -17.83
N ASP A 100 -22.01 -7.79 -19.02
CA ASP A 100 -21.17 -6.62 -19.33
C ASP A 100 -21.84 -5.28 -19.00
N ASP A 101 -23.11 -5.25 -18.59
CA ASP A 101 -23.82 -4.02 -18.25
C ASP A 101 -23.27 -3.39 -16.97
N THR A 102 -22.85 -2.12 -17.07
CA THR A 102 -22.29 -1.34 -15.97
C THR A 102 -23.23 -1.28 -14.77
N SER A 103 -24.54 -1.06 -14.98
CA SER A 103 -25.50 -0.88 -13.89
C SER A 103 -25.74 -2.19 -13.12
N VAL A 104 -25.83 -3.31 -13.83
CA VAL A 104 -25.92 -4.64 -13.22
C VAL A 104 -24.66 -4.96 -12.43
N ARG A 105 -23.47 -4.74 -13.02
CA ARG A 105 -22.19 -5.02 -12.35
C ARG A 105 -21.98 -4.17 -11.10
N VAL A 106 -22.37 -2.89 -11.16
CA VAL A 106 -22.38 -1.98 -10.01
C VAL A 106 -23.32 -2.46 -8.92
N ALA A 107 -24.54 -2.87 -9.27
CA ALA A 107 -25.49 -3.42 -8.31
C ALA A 107 -24.92 -4.66 -7.63
N VAL A 108 -24.28 -5.56 -8.40
CA VAL A 108 -23.65 -6.77 -7.85
C VAL A 108 -22.52 -6.43 -6.89
N MET A 109 -21.59 -5.54 -7.26
CA MET A 109 -20.49 -5.15 -6.38
C MET A 109 -21.01 -4.55 -5.06
N ASN A 110 -22.01 -3.68 -5.15
CA ASN A 110 -22.65 -3.09 -3.98
C ASN A 110 -23.30 -4.14 -3.06
N THR A 111 -23.96 -5.14 -3.63
CA THR A 111 -24.56 -6.24 -2.88
C THR A 111 -23.49 -7.15 -2.28
N LEU A 112 -22.44 -7.52 -3.02
CA LEU A 112 -21.34 -8.34 -2.50
C LEU A 112 -20.66 -7.66 -1.31
N GLY A 113 -20.46 -6.34 -1.38
CA GLY A 113 -19.94 -5.55 -0.27
C GLY A 113 -20.79 -5.58 1.01
N GLN A 114 -22.05 -6.01 0.94
CA GLN A 114 -22.95 -6.13 2.09
C GLN A 114 -23.00 -7.55 2.66
N ILE A 115 -22.98 -8.58 1.79
CA ILE A 115 -23.27 -9.96 2.20
C ILE A 115 -22.03 -10.85 2.32
N VAL A 116 -20.88 -10.43 1.75
CA VAL A 116 -19.63 -11.18 1.87
C VAL A 116 -18.96 -10.83 3.19
N ILE A 117 -18.82 -11.83 4.07
CA ILE A 117 -18.17 -11.71 5.37
C ILE A 117 -17.23 -12.90 5.53
N ASP A 118 -15.94 -12.60 5.73
CA ASP A 118 -14.88 -13.59 6.03
C ASP A 118 -14.88 -14.84 5.12
N ASP A 119 -15.28 -14.67 3.85
CA ASP A 119 -15.33 -15.73 2.84
C ASP A 119 -14.06 -15.69 1.98
N LYS A 120 -13.15 -16.63 2.25
CA LYS A 120 -11.85 -16.70 1.60
C LYS A 120 -11.94 -16.82 0.08
N GLU A 121 -12.87 -17.62 -0.44
CA GLU A 121 -12.99 -17.83 -1.89
C GLU A 121 -13.45 -16.54 -2.59
N MET A 122 -14.43 -15.85 -2.02
CA MET A 122 -14.89 -14.56 -2.55
C MET A 122 -13.82 -13.47 -2.42
N ILE A 123 -13.06 -13.44 -1.33
CA ILE A 123 -11.93 -12.52 -1.16
C ILE A 123 -10.88 -12.77 -2.25
N GLU A 124 -10.53 -14.02 -2.54
CA GLU A 124 -9.59 -14.37 -3.60
C GLU A 124 -10.11 -13.94 -4.99
N LYS A 125 -11.39 -14.19 -5.29
CA LYS A 125 -12.01 -13.79 -6.56
C LYS A 125 -12.02 -12.27 -6.75
N LEU A 126 -12.40 -11.53 -5.72
CA LEU A 126 -12.43 -10.06 -5.73
C LEU A 126 -11.02 -9.49 -5.89
N THR A 127 -10.05 -10.01 -5.14
CA THR A 127 -8.63 -9.61 -5.23
C THR A 127 -8.09 -9.83 -6.65
N ALA A 128 -8.31 -11.02 -7.21
CA ALA A 128 -7.88 -11.35 -8.57
C ALA A 128 -8.53 -10.44 -9.62
N TRP A 129 -9.81 -10.11 -9.47
CA TRP A 129 -10.51 -9.22 -10.38
C TRP A 129 -9.93 -7.80 -10.37
N LEU A 130 -9.76 -7.17 -9.21
CA LEU A 130 -9.20 -5.82 -9.13
C LEU A 130 -7.75 -5.78 -9.59
N SER A 131 -6.95 -6.81 -9.24
CA SER A 131 -5.59 -6.96 -9.78
C SER A 131 -5.57 -7.02 -11.32
N GLY A 132 -6.53 -7.74 -11.92
CA GLY A 132 -6.73 -7.76 -13.36
C GLY A 132 -7.09 -6.38 -13.93
N GLN A 133 -7.98 -5.63 -13.26
CA GLN A 133 -8.33 -4.26 -13.68
C GLN A 133 -7.13 -3.31 -13.58
N ASN A 134 -6.32 -3.43 -12.52
CA ASN A 134 -5.09 -2.66 -12.31
C ASN A 134 -4.11 -2.90 -13.47
N SER A 135 -3.92 -4.17 -13.83
CA SER A 135 -3.04 -4.58 -14.94
C SER A 135 -3.54 -4.05 -16.29
N LEU A 136 -4.86 -4.10 -16.55
CA LEU A 136 -5.46 -3.56 -17.76
C LEU A 136 -5.24 -2.05 -17.88
N PHE A 137 -5.48 -1.32 -16.78
CA PHE A 137 -5.30 0.14 -16.79
C PHE A 137 -3.83 0.54 -16.97
N PHE A 138 -2.92 -0.14 -16.27
CA PHE A 138 -1.49 0.10 -16.39
C PHE A 138 -0.98 -0.09 -17.84
N THR A 139 -1.54 -1.07 -18.57
CA THR A 139 -1.20 -1.32 -19.99
C THR A 139 -1.92 -0.38 -20.97
N GLY A 140 -2.63 0.64 -20.49
CA GLY A 140 -3.28 1.67 -21.30
C GLY A 140 -4.70 1.36 -21.73
N ASN A 141 -5.28 0.23 -21.29
CA ASN A 141 -6.69 -0.07 -21.53
C ASN A 141 -7.59 0.77 -20.63
N ARG A 142 -8.86 0.93 -21.05
CA ARG A 142 -9.87 1.70 -20.33
C ARG A 142 -10.91 0.76 -19.71
N PRO A 143 -10.65 0.19 -18.52
CA PRO A 143 -11.66 -0.56 -17.80
C PRO A 143 -12.80 0.35 -17.35
N ASP A 144 -13.95 -0.26 -17.05
CA ASP A 144 -15.12 0.45 -16.54
C ASP A 144 -14.83 1.05 -15.16
N ARG A 145 -14.65 2.38 -15.15
CA ARG A 145 -14.31 3.14 -13.94
C ARG A 145 -15.43 3.13 -12.91
N GLN A 146 -16.69 3.08 -13.34
CA GLN A 146 -17.81 3.05 -12.42
C GLN A 146 -17.82 1.71 -11.67
N VAL A 147 -17.63 0.60 -12.38
CA VAL A 147 -17.52 -0.73 -11.77
C VAL A 147 -16.30 -0.80 -10.83
N ILE A 148 -15.15 -0.24 -11.22
CA ILE A 148 -13.96 -0.18 -10.35
C ILE A 148 -14.26 0.60 -9.07
N GLY A 149 -14.84 1.80 -9.17
CA GLY A 149 -15.14 2.62 -8.00
C GLY A 149 -16.07 1.91 -7.00
N GLU A 150 -17.08 1.20 -7.49
CA GLU A 150 -18.00 0.45 -6.66
C GLU A 150 -17.37 -0.85 -6.12
N GLY A 151 -16.50 -1.50 -6.89
CA GLY A 151 -15.72 -2.65 -6.44
C GLY A 151 -14.74 -2.29 -5.32
N VAL A 152 -14.04 -1.15 -5.43
CA VAL A 152 -13.18 -0.60 -4.38
C VAL A 152 -13.99 -0.30 -3.11
N THR A 153 -15.16 0.30 -3.26
CA THR A 153 -16.08 0.57 -2.14
C THR A 153 -16.55 -0.71 -1.47
N ALA A 154 -16.91 -1.73 -2.27
CA ALA A 154 -17.33 -3.03 -1.77
C ALA A 154 -16.22 -3.75 -0.99
N MET A 155 -14.99 -3.75 -1.50
CA MET A 155 -13.83 -4.31 -0.78
C MET A 155 -13.54 -3.57 0.52
N GLY A 156 -13.70 -2.25 0.54
CA GLY A 156 -13.60 -1.45 1.76
C GLY A 156 -14.65 -1.82 2.81
N LYS A 157 -15.89 -2.10 2.40
CA LYS A 157 -16.96 -2.58 3.30
C LYS A 157 -16.70 -3.98 3.86
N ILE A 158 -16.19 -4.89 3.04
CA ILE A 158 -15.79 -6.25 3.46
C ILE A 158 -14.60 -6.18 4.43
N GLY A 159 -13.64 -5.30 4.12
CA GLY A 159 -12.50 -4.98 5.00
C GLY A 159 -11.50 -6.12 5.17
N ALA A 160 -11.39 -7.05 4.23
CA ALA A 160 -10.41 -8.14 4.31
C ALA A 160 -8.96 -7.62 4.13
N VAL A 161 -8.01 -8.14 4.92
CA VAL A 161 -6.60 -7.69 4.90
C VAL A 161 -5.93 -7.97 3.55
N GLU A 162 -6.35 -9.04 2.89
CA GLU A 162 -5.88 -9.47 1.57
C GLU A 162 -6.18 -8.44 0.47
N PHE A 163 -7.16 -7.55 0.67
CA PHE A 163 -7.44 -6.47 -0.29
C PHE A 163 -6.42 -5.33 -0.22
N PHE A 164 -5.65 -5.21 0.86
CA PHE A 164 -4.78 -4.04 1.06
C PHE A 164 -3.82 -3.80 -0.11
N PRO A 165 -3.06 -4.81 -0.61
CA PRO A 165 -2.13 -4.57 -1.71
C PRO A 165 -2.83 -4.13 -3.00
N VAL A 166 -3.95 -4.77 -3.37
CA VAL A 166 -4.66 -4.45 -4.63
C VAL A 166 -5.40 -3.10 -4.57
N LEU A 167 -5.92 -2.72 -3.41
CA LEU A 167 -6.48 -1.39 -3.15
C LEU A 167 -5.39 -0.32 -3.17
N PHE A 168 -4.20 -0.63 -2.65
CA PHE A 168 -3.06 0.28 -2.67
C PHE A 168 -2.61 0.56 -4.11
N THR A 169 -2.49 -0.48 -4.95
CA THR A 169 -2.23 -0.31 -6.38
C THR A 169 -3.32 0.51 -7.06
N ALA A 170 -4.61 0.27 -6.77
CA ALA A 170 -5.70 1.05 -7.36
C ALA A 170 -5.62 2.54 -6.99
N MET A 171 -5.25 2.86 -5.75
CA MET A 171 -4.97 4.23 -5.30
C MET A 171 -3.79 4.84 -6.06
N ALA A 172 -2.68 4.12 -6.16
CA ALA A 172 -1.43 4.58 -6.77
C ALA A 172 -1.53 4.78 -8.29
N LEU A 173 -2.31 3.93 -8.99
CA LEU A 173 -2.53 4.04 -10.43
C LEU A 173 -3.31 5.31 -10.82
N GLY A 174 -4.13 5.85 -9.92
CA GLY A 174 -4.80 7.12 -10.17
C GLY A 174 -5.83 7.06 -11.30
N TYR A 175 -6.70 6.04 -11.31
CA TYR A 175 -7.78 5.90 -12.31
C TYR A 175 -8.57 7.19 -12.56
N SER A 176 -8.88 7.88 -11.46
CA SER A 176 -9.48 9.20 -11.36
C SER A 176 -9.37 9.68 -9.91
N ASN A 177 -9.50 10.98 -9.66
CA ASN A 177 -9.48 11.52 -8.29
C ASN A 177 -10.55 10.86 -7.40
N GLU A 178 -11.75 10.60 -7.93
CA GLU A 178 -12.82 9.94 -7.19
C GLU A 178 -12.43 8.52 -6.75
N ILE A 179 -11.87 7.72 -7.66
CA ILE A 179 -11.47 6.34 -7.36
C ILE A 179 -10.29 6.31 -6.40
N THR A 180 -9.34 7.25 -6.54
CA THR A 180 -8.21 7.39 -5.60
C THR A 180 -8.70 7.66 -4.18
N GLU A 181 -9.66 8.56 -4.00
CA GLU A 181 -10.26 8.84 -2.68
C GLU A 181 -11.06 7.65 -2.15
N LYS A 182 -11.85 6.97 -3.00
CA LYS A 182 -12.54 5.72 -2.62
C LYS A 182 -11.53 4.66 -2.17
N ALA A 183 -10.41 4.49 -2.88
CA ALA A 183 -9.38 3.52 -2.53
C ALA A 183 -8.67 3.87 -1.23
N LYS A 184 -8.36 5.16 -1.00
CA LYS A 184 -7.80 5.64 0.26
C LYS A 184 -8.73 5.36 1.45
N ASN A 185 -10.03 5.63 1.30
CA ASN A 185 -11.03 5.33 2.32
C ASN A 185 -11.17 3.82 2.57
N ALA A 186 -11.13 3.01 1.49
CA ALA A 186 -11.17 1.56 1.59
C ALA A 186 -9.95 1.01 2.35
N LEU A 187 -8.73 1.49 2.05
CA LEU A 187 -7.50 1.10 2.76
C LEU A 187 -7.57 1.37 4.26
N LEU A 188 -8.19 2.48 4.66
CA LEU A 188 -8.38 2.83 6.08
C LEU A 188 -9.47 2.00 6.78
N SER A 189 -10.31 1.30 6.01
CA SER A 189 -11.40 0.45 6.49
C SER A 189 -11.01 -1.04 6.51
N VAL A 190 -9.90 -1.41 5.88
CA VAL A 190 -9.34 -2.77 5.92
C VAL A 190 -8.99 -3.14 7.36
N LYS A 191 -9.44 -4.32 7.79
CA LYS A 191 -9.12 -4.91 9.10
C LYS A 191 -7.62 -5.15 9.20
N GLY A 192 -7.10 -5.09 10.43
CA GLY A 192 -5.70 -5.38 10.73
C GLY A 192 -4.89 -4.14 11.07
N ASN A 193 -3.57 -4.32 11.14
CA ASN A 193 -2.64 -3.26 11.53
C ASN A 193 -2.14 -2.50 10.30
N LEU A 194 -2.42 -1.19 10.25
CA LEU A 194 -2.01 -0.32 9.14
C LEU A 194 -0.49 -0.34 8.89
N LYS A 195 0.32 -0.40 9.96
CA LYS A 195 1.79 -0.49 9.84
C LYS A 195 2.19 -1.75 9.09
N ASP A 196 1.68 -2.91 9.50
CA ASP A 196 2.06 -4.20 8.90
C ASP A 196 1.66 -4.27 7.43
N ASN A 197 0.49 -3.72 7.11
CA ASN A 197 0.00 -3.60 5.74
C ASN A 197 0.89 -2.69 4.86
N LEU A 198 1.30 -1.52 5.36
CA LEU A 198 2.21 -0.62 4.64
C LEU A 198 3.61 -1.23 4.49
N ILE A 199 4.14 -1.87 5.53
CA ILE A 199 5.43 -2.60 5.47
C ILE A 199 5.38 -3.71 4.42
N GLN A 200 4.24 -4.41 4.29
CA GLN A 200 4.06 -5.42 3.26
C GLN A 200 4.16 -4.82 1.85
N VAL A 201 3.52 -3.68 1.60
CA VAL A 201 3.61 -2.96 0.31
C VAL A 201 5.04 -2.49 0.03
N ILE A 202 5.72 -1.88 1.00
CA ILE A 202 7.13 -1.45 0.89
C ILE A 202 8.03 -2.64 0.53
N SER A 203 7.75 -3.82 1.10
CA SER A 203 8.57 -5.01 0.88
C SER A 203 8.34 -5.64 -0.49
N LYS A 204 7.08 -5.78 -0.92
CA LYS A 204 6.70 -6.70 -2.01
C LYS A 204 6.29 -6.04 -3.33
N ASN A 205 5.83 -4.79 -3.30
CA ASN A 205 5.24 -4.18 -4.48
C ASN A 205 6.29 -3.54 -5.42
N VAL A 206 5.85 -2.91 -6.50
CA VAL A 206 6.73 -2.19 -7.45
C VAL A 206 7.32 -0.93 -6.80
N VAL A 207 8.49 -0.48 -7.27
CA VAL A 207 9.27 0.60 -6.62
C VAL A 207 8.47 1.89 -6.42
N GLN A 208 7.63 2.26 -7.39
CA GLN A 208 6.73 3.43 -7.32
C GLN A 208 5.81 3.34 -6.09
N GLU A 209 5.22 2.16 -5.86
CA GLU A 209 4.31 1.92 -4.75
C GLU A 209 5.06 1.87 -3.41
N LYS A 210 6.32 1.38 -3.39
CA LYS A 210 7.16 1.41 -2.18
C LYS A 210 7.39 2.84 -1.68
N VAL A 211 7.67 3.78 -2.60
CA VAL A 211 7.84 5.21 -2.27
C VAL A 211 6.55 5.79 -1.71
N LEU A 212 5.42 5.54 -2.37
CA LEU A 212 4.11 6.02 -1.90
C LEU A 212 3.74 5.43 -0.53
N ALA A 213 4.02 4.15 -0.30
CA ALA A 213 3.71 3.49 0.96
C ALA A 213 4.54 4.05 2.12
N LEU A 214 5.84 4.33 1.90
CA LEU A 214 6.67 5.00 2.88
C LEU A 214 6.11 6.40 3.21
N ARG A 215 5.78 7.20 2.20
CA ARG A 215 5.23 8.55 2.42
C ARG A 215 3.92 8.52 3.20
N MET A 216 3.02 7.63 2.81
CA MET A 216 1.76 7.41 3.53
C MET A 216 2.00 6.99 4.99
N ALA A 217 3.02 6.16 5.26
CA ALA A 217 3.38 5.81 6.63
C ALA A 217 3.86 7.03 7.42
N LEU A 218 4.78 7.82 6.84
CA LEU A 218 5.37 8.99 7.51
C LEU A 218 4.36 10.10 7.79
N GLU A 219 3.41 10.31 6.87
CA GLU A 219 2.35 11.33 6.95
C GLU A 219 1.14 10.87 7.80
N SER A 220 1.03 9.60 8.14
CA SER A 220 -0.12 9.08 8.88
C SER A 220 -0.12 9.52 10.34
N ASP A 221 -1.21 10.14 10.78
CA ASP A 221 -1.47 10.44 12.21
C ASP A 221 -1.90 9.20 13.01
N LYS A 222 -2.20 8.09 12.34
CA LYS A 222 -2.58 6.82 12.99
C LYS A 222 -1.37 5.96 13.38
N LEU A 223 -0.17 6.33 12.93
CA LEU A 223 1.05 5.58 13.21
C LEU A 223 1.88 6.30 14.26
N THR A 224 2.41 5.55 15.22
CA THR A 224 3.36 6.08 16.20
C THR A 224 4.70 6.39 15.54
N ASP A 225 5.54 7.17 16.22
CA ASP A 225 6.89 7.44 15.72
C ASP A 225 7.75 6.17 15.61
N GLU A 226 7.49 5.17 16.47
CA GLU A 226 8.12 3.84 16.37
C GLU A 226 7.66 3.10 15.11
N ASP A 227 6.36 3.09 14.81
CA ASP A 227 5.84 2.46 13.59
C ASP A 227 6.40 3.11 12.32
N LYS A 228 6.52 4.44 12.34
CA LYS A 228 7.15 5.22 11.26
C LYS A 228 8.64 4.89 11.11
N GLY A 229 9.35 4.70 12.23
CA GLY A 229 10.73 4.23 12.26
C GLY A 229 10.88 2.85 11.61
N LEU A 230 10.03 1.89 11.97
CA LEU A 230 10.02 0.54 11.38
C LEU A 230 9.71 0.54 9.87
N ALA A 231 8.77 1.38 9.43
CA ALA A 231 8.46 1.52 8.01
C ALA A 231 9.65 2.10 7.23
N ALA A 232 10.31 3.12 7.77
CA ALA A 232 11.51 3.71 7.17
C ALA A 232 12.70 2.74 7.17
N GLU A 233 12.89 1.98 8.24
CA GLU A 233 13.91 0.93 8.34
C GLU A 233 13.69 -0.17 7.28
N THR A 234 12.44 -0.60 7.10
CA THR A 234 12.08 -1.53 6.04
C THR A 234 12.38 -0.93 4.66
N ALA A 235 11.99 0.33 4.44
CA ALA A 235 12.18 1.00 3.16
C ALA A 235 13.66 1.15 2.78
N ILE A 236 14.52 1.55 3.71
CA ILE A 236 15.96 1.68 3.43
C ILE A 236 16.61 0.33 3.20
N ALA A 237 16.22 -0.71 3.95
CA ALA A 237 16.72 -2.07 3.74
C ALA A 237 16.37 -2.59 2.34
N VAL A 238 15.12 -2.38 1.91
CA VAL A 238 14.63 -2.76 0.59
C VAL A 238 15.32 -1.95 -0.50
N ALA A 239 15.48 -0.64 -0.33
CA ALA A 239 16.13 0.23 -1.31
C ALA A 239 17.60 -0.18 -1.54
N LEU A 240 18.35 -0.44 -0.47
CA LEU A 240 19.74 -0.89 -0.51
C LEU A 240 19.91 -2.34 -0.97
N GLY A 241 18.87 -3.16 -0.85
CA GLY A 241 18.87 -4.57 -1.26
C GLY A 241 18.38 -4.81 -2.69
N THR A 242 17.80 -3.80 -3.34
CA THR A 242 17.23 -3.91 -4.68
C THR A 242 18.15 -3.24 -5.70
N SER A 243 18.50 -3.96 -6.76
CA SER A 243 19.20 -3.39 -7.91
C SER A 243 18.28 -3.37 -9.13
N SER A 244 18.28 -2.27 -9.88
CA SER A 244 17.55 -2.18 -11.16
C SER A 244 18.49 -1.77 -12.29
N ARG A 245 18.16 -2.23 -13.50
CA ARG A 245 18.79 -1.79 -14.75
C ARG A 245 18.02 -0.67 -15.45
N ASN A 246 16.86 -0.30 -14.90
CA ASN A 246 16.02 0.77 -15.41
C ASN A 246 16.35 2.07 -14.66
N ASP A 247 16.80 3.09 -15.39
CA ASP A 247 17.21 4.37 -14.80
C ASP A 247 16.11 5.04 -13.97
N ASN A 248 14.85 4.92 -14.40
CA ASN A 248 13.71 5.47 -13.67
C ASN A 248 13.52 4.75 -12.33
N GLU A 249 13.60 3.42 -12.31
CA GLU A 249 13.49 2.65 -11.08
C GLU A 249 14.69 2.92 -10.15
N THR A 250 15.90 3.02 -10.70
CA THR A 250 17.10 3.39 -9.94
C THR A 250 16.95 4.78 -9.29
N SER A 251 16.34 5.74 -9.99
CA SER A 251 16.02 7.06 -9.43
C SER A 251 14.97 6.99 -8.32
N LEU A 252 13.95 6.14 -8.47
CA LEU A 252 12.93 5.93 -7.44
C LEU A 252 13.49 5.20 -6.22
N LEU A 253 14.40 4.23 -6.39
CA LEU A 253 15.12 3.57 -5.29
C LEU A 253 15.99 4.58 -4.52
N ARG A 254 16.68 5.48 -5.21
CA ARG A 254 17.42 6.60 -4.58
C ARG A 254 16.50 7.52 -3.79
N THR A 255 15.30 7.79 -4.31
CA THR A 255 14.27 8.58 -3.61
C THR A 255 13.77 7.86 -2.36
N LEU A 256 13.45 6.56 -2.47
CA LEU A 256 13.03 5.72 -1.34
C LEU A 256 14.09 5.71 -0.23
N ARG A 257 15.36 5.55 -0.63
CA ARG A 257 16.51 5.55 0.28
C ARG A 257 16.67 6.88 1.00
N ALA A 258 16.52 8.01 0.31
CA ALA A 258 16.63 9.34 0.89
C ALA A 258 15.49 9.66 1.86
N ASP A 259 14.24 9.39 1.45
CA ASP A 259 13.06 9.63 2.29
C ASP A 259 13.14 8.79 3.57
N ALA A 260 13.61 7.55 3.47
CA ALA A 260 13.85 6.69 4.62
C ALA A 260 14.99 7.19 5.52
N ALA A 261 16.15 7.55 4.94
CA ALA A 261 17.30 8.07 5.68
C ALA A 261 16.92 9.33 6.47
N ARG A 262 16.19 10.27 5.86
CA ARG A 262 15.70 11.48 6.53
C ARG A 262 14.77 11.16 7.70
N ALA A 263 13.84 10.23 7.49
CA ALA A 263 12.90 9.82 8.54
C ALA A 263 13.59 9.12 9.72
N LEU A 264 14.61 8.31 9.46
CA LEU A 264 15.40 7.62 10.49
C LEU A 264 16.34 8.57 11.23
N ALA A 265 16.97 9.51 10.51
CA ALA A 265 17.83 10.54 11.09
C ALA A 265 17.05 11.43 12.08
N ALA A 266 15.86 11.89 11.69
CA ALA A 266 14.98 12.69 12.54
C ALA A 266 14.60 11.99 13.85
N ARG A 267 14.61 10.64 13.86
CA ARG A 267 14.28 9.80 15.02
C ARG A 267 15.50 9.31 15.79
N SER A 268 16.72 9.63 15.35
CA SER A 268 17.96 9.05 15.89
C SER A 268 17.89 7.52 16.00
N TRP A 269 17.40 6.86 14.95
CA TRP A 269 17.04 5.45 14.96
C TRP A 269 18.26 4.51 14.94
N SER A 270 18.78 4.15 16.11
CA SER A 270 20.02 3.38 16.25
C SER A 270 19.98 1.97 15.65
N LYS A 271 18.80 1.34 15.55
CA LYS A 271 18.64 0.01 14.93
C LYS A 271 19.07 -0.01 13.45
N ALA A 272 19.05 1.15 12.78
CA ALA A 272 19.45 1.28 11.38
C ALA A 272 20.96 1.59 11.16
N SER A 273 21.83 1.34 12.15
CA SER A 273 23.27 1.64 12.06
C SER A 273 23.94 1.03 10.82
N ASP A 274 23.71 -0.25 10.54
CA ASP A 274 24.25 -0.92 9.34
C ASP A 274 23.75 -0.26 8.04
N TYR A 275 22.45 0.04 7.98
CA TYR A 275 21.86 0.71 6.83
C TYR A 275 22.38 2.14 6.65
N ALA A 276 22.68 2.86 7.73
CA ALA A 276 23.28 4.18 7.67
C ALA A 276 24.69 4.13 7.06
N VAL A 277 25.52 3.18 7.49
CA VAL A 277 26.87 2.97 6.94
C VAL A 277 26.79 2.62 5.45
N ARG A 278 25.91 1.68 5.07
CA ARG A 278 25.71 1.28 3.67
C ARG A 278 25.19 2.41 2.80
N HIS A 279 24.19 3.15 3.28
CA HIS A 279 23.65 4.33 2.58
C HIS A 279 24.73 5.41 2.37
N PHE A 280 25.53 5.69 3.39
CA PHE A 280 26.63 6.64 3.28
C PHE A 280 27.67 6.20 2.24
N ASN A 281 28.07 4.93 2.24
CA ASN A 281 29.00 4.38 1.27
C ASN A 281 28.48 4.51 -0.16
N GLU A 282 27.22 4.14 -0.39
CA GLU A 282 26.62 4.22 -1.72
C GLU A 282 26.45 5.68 -2.17
N SER A 283 26.04 6.58 -1.26
CA SER A 283 25.92 8.01 -1.54
C SER A 283 27.28 8.64 -1.85
N THR A 284 28.36 8.21 -1.20
CA THR A 284 29.73 8.69 -1.53
C THR A 284 30.07 8.35 -2.98
N LEU A 285 29.86 7.09 -3.38
CA LEU A 285 30.13 6.63 -4.75
C LEU A 285 29.23 7.33 -5.78
N GLU A 286 27.96 7.59 -5.45
CA GLU A 286 27.04 8.29 -6.33
C GLU A 286 27.38 9.79 -6.46
N TYR A 287 27.82 10.43 -5.37
CA TYR A 287 28.24 11.83 -5.38
C TYR A 287 29.49 12.03 -6.23
N ASP A 288 30.50 11.17 -6.04
CA ASP A 288 31.74 11.22 -6.82
C ASP A 288 31.51 11.02 -8.32
N LYS A 289 30.47 10.25 -8.68
CA LYS A 289 30.03 10.02 -10.07
C LYS A 289 29.07 11.09 -10.59
N GLY A 290 28.65 12.04 -9.75
CA GLY A 290 27.71 13.10 -10.12
C GLY A 290 26.25 12.64 -10.27
N PHE A 291 25.86 11.49 -9.72
CA PHE A 291 24.48 10.98 -9.76
C PHE A 291 23.56 11.59 -8.71
N ILE A 292 24.14 12.14 -7.64
CA ILE A 292 23.42 12.89 -6.60
C ILE A 292 24.07 14.25 -6.40
N ASP A 293 23.28 15.22 -5.95
CA ASP A 293 23.79 16.54 -5.62
C ASP A 293 24.43 16.58 -4.23
N LYS A 294 25.04 17.72 -3.92
CA LYS A 294 25.68 17.96 -2.63
C LYS A 294 24.69 17.86 -1.47
N ASN A 295 23.46 18.39 -1.60
CA ASN A 295 22.51 18.41 -0.49
C ASN A 295 22.12 16.98 -0.09
N TYR A 296 21.90 16.09 -1.06
CA TYR A 296 21.67 14.67 -0.82
C TYR A 296 22.85 14.05 -0.06
N PHE A 297 24.09 14.33 -0.50
CA PHE A 297 25.27 13.78 0.17
C PHE A 297 25.44 14.29 1.61
N LEU A 298 25.15 15.56 1.86
CA LEU A 298 25.13 16.12 3.21
C LEU A 298 24.05 15.48 4.10
N GLU A 299 22.87 15.17 3.56
CA GLU A 299 21.82 14.42 4.27
C GLU A 299 22.29 12.99 4.63
N ALA A 300 23.04 12.32 3.75
CA ALA A 300 23.60 11.00 4.01
C ALA A 300 24.62 11.03 5.17
N ILE A 301 25.49 12.06 5.22
CA ILE A 301 26.42 12.28 6.33
C ILE A 301 25.66 12.54 7.64
N ALA A 302 24.59 13.36 7.57
CA ALA A 302 23.76 13.68 8.73
C ALA A 302 23.02 12.45 9.27
N PHE A 303 22.53 11.56 8.41
CA PHE A 303 21.91 10.31 8.85
C PHE A 303 22.91 9.40 9.58
N LEU A 304 24.14 9.27 9.06
CA LEU A 304 25.19 8.53 9.73
C LEU A 304 25.56 9.14 11.10
N GLY A 305 25.59 10.47 11.22
CA GLY A 305 25.77 11.13 12.52
C GLY A 305 24.61 10.92 13.50
N ALA A 306 23.38 10.78 13.01
CA ALA A 306 22.18 10.73 13.83
C ALA A 306 21.93 9.37 14.51
N VAL A 307 22.46 8.26 13.99
CA VAL A 307 22.23 6.92 14.57
C VAL A 307 22.94 6.69 15.92
N LYS A 308 23.92 7.53 16.28
CA LYS A 308 24.60 7.54 17.59
C LYS A 308 25.26 6.22 17.97
N THR A 309 25.95 5.61 17.01
CA THR A 309 26.65 4.33 17.17
C THR A 309 28.16 4.48 16.93
N ASN A 310 28.94 3.57 17.53
CA ASN A 310 30.39 3.54 17.38
C ASN A 310 30.78 3.25 15.92
N GLU A 311 30.07 2.34 15.26
CA GLU A 311 30.31 1.96 13.87
C GLU A 311 30.13 3.17 12.93
N ALA A 312 29.14 4.02 13.21
CA ALA A 312 28.94 5.26 12.46
C ALA A 312 30.09 6.25 12.67
N ALA A 313 30.60 6.35 13.90
CA ALA A 313 31.72 7.22 14.22
C ALA A 313 33.02 6.75 13.58
N GLU A 314 33.32 5.46 13.65
CA GLU A 314 34.46 4.86 12.95
C GLU A 314 34.37 5.12 11.45
N ARG A 315 33.18 4.93 10.85
CA ARG A 315 33.02 5.11 9.41
C ARG A 315 33.21 6.57 8.97
N LEU A 316 32.63 7.54 9.69
CA LEU A 316 32.85 8.96 9.41
C LEU A 316 34.30 9.36 9.68
N ASN A 317 34.94 8.78 10.69
CA ASN A 317 36.34 9.03 11.01
C ASN A 317 37.26 8.58 9.87
N LEU A 318 37.02 7.39 9.31
CA LEU A 318 37.74 6.92 8.12
C LEU A 318 37.55 7.85 6.93
N TYR A 319 36.35 8.39 6.74
CA TYR A 319 36.10 9.36 5.68
C TYR A 319 36.81 10.70 5.93
N LEU A 320 36.84 11.18 7.17
CA LEU A 320 37.64 12.35 7.54
C LEU A 320 39.14 12.13 7.24
N GLY A 321 39.68 10.96 7.57
CA GLY A 321 41.06 10.58 7.23
C GLY A 321 41.33 10.62 5.72
N LEU A 322 40.38 10.15 4.90
CA LEU A 322 40.48 10.27 3.44
C LEU A 322 40.51 11.72 2.97
N LEU A 323 39.60 12.58 3.48
CA LEU A 323 39.58 14.01 3.15
C LEU A 323 40.86 14.72 3.58
N ASN A 324 41.40 14.37 4.75
CA ASN A 324 42.68 14.88 5.24
C ASN A 324 43.83 14.54 4.29
N SER A 325 43.88 13.29 3.80
CA SER A 325 44.88 12.88 2.81
C SER A 325 44.74 13.63 1.49
N TYR A 326 43.52 13.94 1.05
CA TYR A 326 43.30 14.76 -0.15
C TYR A 326 43.90 16.15 0.01
N VAL A 327 43.64 16.82 1.14
CA VAL A 327 44.20 18.16 1.41
C VAL A 327 45.72 18.14 1.58
N GLU A 328 46.26 17.13 2.27
CA GLU A 328 47.71 16.94 2.38
C GLU A 328 48.38 16.80 1.01
N ASN A 329 47.72 16.13 0.06
CA ASN A 329 48.16 15.98 -1.32
C ASN A 329 47.79 17.18 -2.22
N GLY A 330 47.35 18.31 -1.65
CA GLY A 330 47.04 19.54 -2.38
C GLY A 330 45.72 19.54 -3.15
N GLN A 331 44.85 18.54 -2.94
CA GLN A 331 43.51 18.52 -3.53
C GLN A 331 42.55 19.41 -2.74
N LYS A 332 41.58 20.00 -3.45
CA LYS A 332 40.52 20.80 -2.84
C LYS A 332 39.39 19.91 -2.36
N VAL A 333 38.99 20.08 -1.10
CA VAL A 333 37.80 19.46 -0.51
C VAL A 333 36.71 20.53 -0.38
N ASP A 334 35.46 20.18 -0.70
CA ASP A 334 34.32 21.08 -0.49
C ASP A 334 34.16 21.38 1.01
N GLU A 335 34.22 22.67 1.36
CA GLU A 335 34.22 23.13 2.75
C GLU A 335 32.95 22.72 3.51
N GLN A 336 31.80 22.68 2.83
CA GLN A 336 30.53 22.29 3.44
C GLN A 336 30.50 20.80 3.76
N VAL A 337 31.08 19.96 2.89
CA VAL A 337 31.22 18.52 3.12
C VAL A 337 32.08 18.26 4.35
N ILE A 338 33.30 18.80 4.41
CA ILE A 338 34.21 18.58 5.54
C ILE A 338 33.63 19.11 6.86
N LEU A 339 33.00 20.29 6.85
CA LEU A 339 32.34 20.84 8.04
C LEU A 339 31.20 19.94 8.53
N THR A 340 30.44 19.34 7.60
CA THR A 340 29.32 18.44 7.94
C THR A 340 29.84 17.13 8.53
N VAL A 341 30.94 16.58 8.00
CA VAL A 341 31.60 15.39 8.57
C VAL A 341 32.07 15.67 9.99
N ILE A 342 32.84 16.75 10.18
CA ILE A 342 33.37 17.15 11.50
C ILE A 342 32.25 17.38 12.52
N LYS A 343 31.20 18.10 12.12
CA LYS A 343 30.04 18.36 12.99
C LYS A 343 29.37 17.06 13.43
N ASN A 344 29.16 16.11 12.51
CA ASN A 344 28.52 14.84 12.83
C ASN A 344 29.42 13.92 13.68
N LEU A 345 30.74 13.95 13.50
CA LEU A 345 31.69 13.32 14.42
C LEU A 345 31.59 13.89 15.83
N GLY A 346 31.46 15.21 15.97
CA GLY A 346 31.22 15.86 17.25
C GLY A 346 29.87 15.49 17.89
N ILE A 347 28.82 15.26 17.09
CA ILE A 347 27.51 14.79 17.57
C ILE A 347 27.60 13.34 18.08
N LEU A 348 28.33 12.49 17.39
CA LEU A 348 28.58 11.11 17.78
C LEU A 348 29.41 11.04 19.08
N GLY A 349 30.41 11.92 19.20
CA GLY A 349 31.20 12.08 20.42
C GLY A 349 32.08 10.88 20.75
N ASP A 350 32.43 10.05 19.78
CA ASP A 350 33.24 8.84 19.98
C ASP A 350 34.74 9.15 19.91
N ALA A 351 35.51 8.63 20.86
CA ALA A 351 36.96 8.83 20.95
C ALA A 351 37.72 8.32 19.71
N ALA A 352 37.16 7.40 18.92
CA ALA A 352 37.75 6.92 17.67
C ALA A 352 38.06 8.07 16.68
N ALA A 353 37.34 9.20 16.77
CA ALA A 353 37.53 10.35 15.89
C ALA A 353 38.71 11.27 16.27
N SER A 354 39.33 11.04 17.44
CA SER A 354 40.30 11.95 18.06
C SER A 354 41.49 12.27 17.15
N ASP A 355 42.18 11.27 16.62
CA ASP A 355 43.38 11.45 15.81
C ASP A 355 43.13 12.29 14.56
N ASN A 356 42.12 11.94 13.77
CA ASN A 356 41.82 12.67 12.54
C ASN A 356 41.28 14.09 12.81
N LEU A 357 40.54 14.30 13.90
CA LEU A 357 40.08 15.64 14.30
C LEU A 357 41.25 16.53 14.75
N LEU A 358 42.23 15.98 15.47
CA LEU A 358 43.46 16.72 15.80
C LEU A 358 44.27 17.01 14.53
N TYR A 359 44.36 16.04 13.63
CA TYR A 359 45.15 16.17 12.39
C TYR A 359 44.68 17.32 11.49
N VAL A 360 43.36 17.60 11.44
CA VAL A 360 42.77 18.77 10.76
C VAL A 360 43.44 20.09 11.18
N GLY A 361 43.89 20.20 12.43
CA GLY A 361 44.57 21.39 12.95
C GLY A 361 45.93 21.68 12.32
N TYR A 362 46.58 20.66 11.75
CA TYR A 362 47.96 20.73 11.25
C TYR A 362 48.07 20.88 9.73
N ILE A 363 47.01 20.56 8.99
CA ILE A 363 46.99 20.62 7.51
C ILE A 363 46.32 21.90 6.99
N ASP A 364 46.40 22.13 5.68
CA ASP A 364 46.03 23.41 5.02
C ASP A 364 44.51 23.60 4.82
N TYR A 365 43.73 23.33 5.87
CA TYR A 365 42.31 23.69 5.91
C TYR A 365 42.08 25.15 6.30
N SER A 366 40.89 25.66 5.96
CA SER A 366 40.42 26.97 6.40
C SER A 366 40.34 27.08 7.92
N ASN A 367 40.43 28.31 8.44
CA ASN A 367 40.27 28.57 9.88
C ASN A 367 38.90 28.13 10.42
N ASN A 368 37.85 28.17 9.59
CA ASN A 368 36.52 27.70 9.96
C ASN A 368 36.51 26.19 10.21
N VAL A 369 37.12 25.42 9.32
CA VAL A 369 37.26 23.96 9.45
C VAL A 369 38.10 23.61 10.67
N LYS A 370 39.23 24.29 10.89
CA LYS A 370 40.08 24.10 12.07
C LYS A 370 39.35 24.40 13.38
N LYS A 371 38.53 25.45 13.40
CA LYS A 371 37.70 25.80 14.55
C LYS A 371 36.64 24.72 14.82
N ALA A 372 35.92 24.29 13.79
CA ALA A 372 34.91 23.24 13.91
C ALA A 372 35.51 21.92 14.41
N ALA A 373 36.72 21.56 13.95
CA ALA A 373 37.41 20.34 14.41
C ALA A 373 37.75 20.39 15.90
N ARG A 374 38.22 21.54 16.41
CA ARG A 374 38.46 21.75 17.85
C ARG A 374 37.18 21.64 18.67
N GLU A 375 36.09 22.23 18.18
CA GLU A 375 34.77 22.13 18.84
C GLU A 375 34.25 20.69 18.86
N ALA A 376 34.36 19.96 17.75
CA ALA A 376 33.98 18.55 17.68
C ALA A 376 34.87 17.67 18.58
N PHE A 377 36.17 17.94 18.64
CA PHE A 377 37.11 17.24 19.52
C PHE A 377 36.76 17.39 21.00
N ASN A 378 36.35 18.58 21.42
CA ASN A 378 35.94 18.83 22.80
C ASN A 378 34.65 18.09 23.21
N ASN A 379 33.83 17.66 22.24
CA ASN A 379 32.62 16.88 22.48
C ASN A 379 32.87 15.37 22.57
N LEU A 380 34.11 14.91 22.31
CA LEU A 380 34.44 13.50 22.40
C LEU A 380 34.41 13.01 23.85
N LYS A 381 33.90 11.80 24.03
CA LYS A 381 33.81 11.12 25.32
C LYS A 381 34.88 10.04 25.38
N PHE A 382 35.98 10.37 26.06
CA PHE A 382 37.00 9.41 26.43
C PHE A 382 36.45 8.62 27.63
N ARG A 383 36.21 7.32 27.43
CA ARG A 383 35.77 6.42 28.50
C ARG A 383 36.87 6.16 29.50
#